data_AF-A0A4U8UA38-F1
#
_entry.id   AF-A0A4U8UA38-F1
#
_cell.length_a   1.000
_cell.length_b   1.000
_cell.length_c   1.000
_cell.angle_alpha   90.00
_cell.angle_beta   90.00
_cell.angle_gamma   90.00
#
_symmetry.space_group_name_H-M   'P 1'
#
loop_
_entity.id
_entity.type
_entity.pdbx_description
1 polymer ?
#
loop_
_entity_poly.entity_id
_entity_poly.type
_entity_poly.pdbx_seq_one_letter_code
_entity_poly.pdbx_strand_id
1 'polypeptide(L)'
;MKSFWIVVCALINFSFLKRVQLTFYDGAIHEDHNFGLLLILQCRNIFVFCETLYYVRISSASTTRFDSKNPHIVPHCKHIYQAFNNARLAKQYHIASSWFLMLLELIQFLKDHPNKDNETIEQLFFPYYIQHSLKLFDFKHDPLNLIPKLQAIEPYLKKGFKYRHKLRITNPKKYKLLGPLFSIYDSIKSIERGIRKYVGKNKR
;
A
#
# COMPACT_ATOMS: atom_id res chain seq x y z
N MET A 1 -7.72 -9.91 -2.55
CA MET A 1 -8.68 -8.79 -2.61
C MET A 1 -8.37 -8.00 -3.87
N LYS A 2 -9.40 -7.53 -4.59
CA LYS A 2 -9.21 -6.75 -5.83
C LYS A 2 -8.90 -5.30 -5.46
N SER A 3 -7.98 -4.67 -6.18
CA SER A 3 -7.69 -3.24 -6.03
C SER A 3 -8.74 -2.39 -6.78
N PHE A 4 -8.89 -1.13 -6.39
CA PHE A 4 -9.78 -0.16 -7.02
C PHE A 4 -9.01 1.09 -7.44
N TRP A 5 -9.13 1.54 -8.70
CA TRP A 5 -8.43 2.71 -9.27
C TRP A 5 -9.26 3.30 -10.42
N ILE A 6 -9.14 4.61 -10.66
CA ILE A 6 -10.05 5.34 -11.59
C ILE A 6 -9.32 6.09 -12.73
N VAL A 7 -8.02 6.34 -12.63
CA VAL A 7 -7.37 7.46 -13.36
C VAL A 7 -7.56 7.49 -14.87
N VAL A 8 -7.41 6.37 -15.59
CA VAL A 8 -7.56 6.35 -17.06
C VAL A 8 -8.97 5.99 -17.54
N CYS A 9 -9.89 5.68 -16.63
CA CYS A 9 -11.17 5.06 -16.96
C CYS A 9 -12.39 5.91 -16.60
N ALA A 10 -12.22 7.16 -16.17
CA ALA A 10 -13.34 8.04 -15.82
C ALA A 10 -13.28 9.41 -16.49
N LEU A 11 -14.47 9.88 -16.86
CA LEU A 11 -14.71 11.26 -17.21
C LEU A 11 -15.18 12.00 -15.96
N ILE A 12 -14.42 13.04 -15.59
CA ILE A 12 -14.65 13.80 -14.35
C ILE A 12 -15.10 15.20 -14.74
N ASN A 13 -16.20 15.68 -14.12
CA ASN A 13 -16.61 17.06 -14.28
C ASN A 13 -15.52 18.00 -13.70
N PHE A 14 -14.91 18.82 -14.54
CA PHE A 14 -13.76 19.64 -14.15
C PHE A 14 -14.12 20.73 -13.12
N SER A 15 -15.31 21.32 -13.22
CA SER A 15 -15.79 22.29 -12.24
C SER A 15 -15.99 21.66 -10.85
N PHE A 16 -16.43 20.40 -10.82
CA PHE A 16 -16.47 19.62 -9.58
C PHE A 16 -15.07 19.36 -9.04
N LEU A 17 -14.12 18.89 -9.87
CA LEU A 17 -12.75 18.60 -9.44
C LEU A 17 -12.06 19.83 -8.84
N LYS A 18 -12.21 21.01 -9.46
CA LYS A 18 -11.69 22.28 -8.92
C LYS A 18 -12.29 22.65 -7.57
N ARG A 19 -13.59 22.39 -7.38
CA ARG A 19 -14.31 22.72 -6.14
C ARG A 19 -13.86 21.85 -4.98
N VAL A 20 -13.64 20.55 -5.20
CA VAL A 20 -13.17 19.63 -4.15
C VAL A 20 -11.67 19.73 -3.90
N GLN A 21 -10.93 20.42 -4.78
CA GLN A 21 -9.48 20.64 -4.67
C GLN A 21 -8.68 19.33 -4.50
N LEU A 22 -9.18 18.23 -5.07
CA LEU A 22 -8.54 16.93 -4.97
C LEU A 22 -7.37 16.84 -5.96
N THR A 23 -6.19 16.51 -5.45
CA THR A 23 -4.97 16.27 -6.23
C THR A 23 -4.42 14.89 -5.95
N PHE A 24 -3.51 14.42 -6.81
CA PHE A 24 -2.75 13.21 -6.50
C PHE A 24 -1.88 13.39 -5.25
N TYR A 25 -1.67 12.30 -4.52
CA TYR A 25 -0.76 12.30 -3.38
C TYR A 25 0.68 12.42 -3.88
N ASP A 26 1.33 13.54 -3.57
CA ASP A 26 2.65 13.84 -4.11
C ASP A 26 3.70 12.80 -3.69
N GLY A 27 4.53 12.41 -4.65
CA GLY A 27 5.58 11.42 -4.45
C GLY A 27 5.11 10.02 -4.05
N ALA A 28 3.82 9.70 -4.06
CA ALA A 28 3.33 8.34 -3.87
C ALA A 28 3.36 7.55 -5.20
N ILE A 29 3.64 6.26 -5.12
CA ILE A 29 3.36 5.31 -6.20
C ILE A 29 1.94 4.77 -5.99
N HIS A 30 1.19 4.61 -7.08
CA HIS A 30 -0.18 4.10 -7.06
C HIS A 30 -1.18 5.10 -6.44
N GLU A 31 -0.84 6.38 -6.56
CA GLU A 31 -1.62 7.55 -6.14
C GLU A 31 -3.01 7.60 -6.81
N ASP A 32 -3.14 6.96 -7.97
CA ASP A 32 -4.39 6.78 -8.72
C ASP A 32 -5.47 6.00 -7.95
N HIS A 33 -5.06 5.09 -7.06
CA HIS A 33 -5.97 4.34 -6.19
C HIS A 33 -6.61 5.22 -5.12
N ASN A 34 -5.79 6.01 -4.43
CA ASN A 34 -6.26 6.91 -3.39
C ASN A 34 -7.09 8.04 -4.00
N PHE A 35 -6.57 8.71 -5.04
CA PHE A 35 -7.29 9.75 -5.75
C PHE A 35 -8.67 9.27 -6.22
N GLY A 36 -8.74 8.09 -6.85
CA GLY A 36 -10.00 7.55 -7.33
C GLY A 36 -11.01 7.28 -6.21
N LEU A 37 -10.54 6.72 -5.09
CA LEU A 37 -11.40 6.48 -3.94
C LEU A 37 -11.91 7.79 -3.32
N LEU A 38 -11.02 8.74 -3.03
CA LEU A 38 -11.39 10.04 -2.46
C LEU A 38 -12.33 10.82 -3.39
N LEU A 39 -12.15 10.70 -4.71
CA LEU A 39 -13.05 11.30 -5.68
C LEU A 39 -14.46 10.73 -5.56
N ILE A 40 -14.60 9.40 -5.55
CA ILE A 40 -15.91 8.74 -5.45
C ILE A 40 -16.62 9.08 -4.15
N LEU A 41 -15.90 9.13 -3.03
CA LEU A 41 -16.49 9.46 -1.73
C LEU A 41 -17.08 10.87 -1.68
N GLN A 42 -16.65 11.77 -2.57
CA GLN A 42 -17.15 13.13 -2.69
C GLN A 42 -18.20 13.30 -3.81
N CYS A 43 -18.39 12.29 -4.66
CA CYS A 43 -19.35 12.33 -5.75
C CYS A 43 -20.76 12.07 -5.25
N ARG A 44 -21.71 12.91 -5.68
CA ARG A 44 -23.16 12.67 -5.45
C ARG A 44 -23.80 11.80 -6.53
N ASN A 45 -23.30 11.91 -7.76
CA ASN A 45 -23.82 11.22 -8.92
C ASN A 45 -22.67 10.49 -9.61
N ILE A 46 -22.81 9.18 -9.78
CA ILE A 46 -21.85 8.33 -10.48
C ILE A 46 -22.61 7.60 -11.57
N PHE A 47 -22.17 7.78 -12.81
CA PHE A 47 -22.73 7.09 -13.97
C PHE A 47 -21.71 6.08 -14.48
N VAL A 48 -22.15 4.83 -14.65
CA VAL A 48 -21.32 3.75 -15.18
C VAL A 48 -21.77 3.47 -16.60
N PHE A 49 -20.87 3.65 -17.55
CA PHE A 49 -21.09 3.27 -18.93
C PHE A 49 -20.42 1.92 -19.17
N CYS A 50 -21.23 0.90 -19.49
CA CYS A 50 -20.77 -0.49 -19.55
C CYS A 50 -20.21 -0.92 -20.92
N GLU A 51 -20.17 -0.03 -21.91
CA GLU A 51 -19.64 -0.35 -23.24
C GLU A 51 -18.22 0.21 -23.41
N THR A 52 -17.41 -0.51 -24.19
CA THR A 52 -16.03 -0.10 -24.48
C THR A 52 -16.02 0.88 -25.64
N LEU A 53 -15.74 2.15 -25.36
CA LEU A 53 -15.60 3.19 -26.41
C LEU A 53 -14.15 3.57 -26.70
N TYR A 54 -13.20 3.01 -25.96
CA TYR A 54 -11.80 3.46 -25.98
C TYR A 54 -10.90 2.40 -26.59
N TYR A 55 -10.03 2.82 -27.52
CA TYR A 55 -8.95 1.99 -28.03
C TYR A 55 -7.65 2.33 -27.30
N VAL A 56 -7.15 1.41 -26.48
CA VAL A 56 -5.90 1.61 -25.73
C VAL A 56 -4.70 1.33 -26.63
N ARG A 57 -3.88 2.35 -26.88
CA ARG A 57 -2.62 2.20 -27.63
C ARG A 57 -1.48 1.83 -26.68
N ILE A 58 -0.92 0.63 -26.88
CA ILE A 58 0.28 0.19 -26.16
C ILE A 58 1.52 0.75 -26.89
N SER A 59 2.40 1.44 -26.17
CA SER A 59 3.67 1.97 -26.69
C SER A 59 4.85 1.48 -25.87
N SER A 60 5.98 1.20 -26.54
CA SER A 60 7.26 0.87 -25.88
C SER A 60 7.82 2.02 -25.06
N ALA A 61 7.35 3.25 -25.29
CA ALA A 61 7.68 4.45 -24.51
C ALA A 61 6.62 4.78 -23.42
N SER A 62 5.72 3.84 -23.10
CA SER A 62 4.72 4.06 -22.05
C SER A 62 5.37 4.29 -20.69
N THR A 63 4.85 5.25 -19.92
CA THR A 63 5.22 5.49 -18.51
C THR A 63 4.83 4.32 -17.60
N THR A 64 3.86 3.50 -18.01
CA THR A 64 3.46 2.27 -17.30
C THR A 64 4.36 1.08 -17.59
N ARG A 65 5.37 1.23 -18.48
CA ARG A 65 6.31 0.16 -18.79
C ARG A 65 7.18 -0.15 -17.58
N PHE A 66 6.96 -1.32 -17.00
CA PHE A 66 7.75 -1.81 -15.87
C PHE A 66 9.08 -2.40 -16.37
N ASP A 67 10.18 -1.66 -16.21
CA ASP A 67 11.54 -2.23 -16.28
C ASP A 67 11.97 -2.69 -14.88
N SER A 68 12.05 -4.01 -14.71
CA SER A 68 12.48 -4.63 -13.46
C SER A 68 13.99 -4.51 -13.18
N LYS A 69 14.79 -4.28 -14.23
CA LYS A 69 16.25 -4.16 -14.15
C LYS A 69 16.67 -2.71 -13.90
N ASN A 70 16.02 -1.76 -14.56
CA ASN A 70 16.27 -0.33 -14.42
C ASN A 70 14.97 0.41 -14.05
N PRO A 71 14.53 0.36 -12.78
CA PRO A 71 13.36 1.10 -12.38
C PRO A 71 13.61 2.61 -12.57
N HIS A 72 12.77 3.27 -13.37
CA HIS A 72 12.79 4.72 -13.47
C HIS A 72 12.54 5.34 -12.09
N ILE A 73 13.44 6.23 -11.65
CA ILE A 73 13.36 6.93 -10.37
C ILE A 73 13.00 8.38 -10.66
N VAL A 74 11.85 8.81 -10.16
CA VAL A 74 11.42 10.20 -10.30
C VAL A 74 12.34 11.09 -9.46
N PRO A 75 12.82 12.24 -9.97
CA PRO A 75 13.85 13.03 -9.27
C PRO A 75 13.52 13.41 -7.82
N HIS A 76 12.27 13.76 -7.50
CA HIS A 76 11.86 14.12 -6.14
C HIS A 76 11.89 12.93 -5.16
N CYS A 77 11.79 11.69 -5.67
CA CYS A 77 11.88 10.48 -4.85
C CYS A 77 13.33 9.99 -4.66
N LYS A 78 14.33 10.65 -5.27
CA LYS A 78 15.73 10.17 -5.28
C LYS A 78 16.29 9.90 -3.88
N HIS A 79 15.89 10.69 -2.89
CA HIS A 79 16.30 10.51 -1.49
C HIS A 79 15.89 9.14 -0.91
N ILE A 80 14.70 8.63 -1.24
CA ILE A 80 14.23 7.31 -0.83
C ILE A 80 15.13 6.24 -1.44
N TYR A 81 15.46 6.41 -2.72
CA TYR A 81 16.26 5.43 -3.45
C TYR A 81 17.73 5.43 -3.02
N GLN A 82 18.30 6.59 -2.71
CA GLN A 82 19.67 6.71 -2.20
C GLN A 82 19.85 6.03 -0.84
N ALA A 83 18.80 5.94 -0.03
CA ALA A 83 18.84 5.24 1.26
C ALA A 83 19.02 3.72 1.12
N PHE A 84 18.82 3.16 -0.08
CA PHE A 84 19.05 1.75 -0.36
C PHE A 84 20.12 1.60 -1.45
N ASN A 85 21.14 0.79 -1.20
CA ASN A 85 22.15 0.41 -2.21
C ASN A 85 21.58 -0.54 -3.30
N ASN A 86 20.26 -0.56 -3.49
CA ASN A 86 19.57 -1.46 -4.40
C ASN A 86 18.24 -0.82 -4.86
N ALA A 87 18.16 -0.47 -6.13
CA ALA A 87 17.00 0.24 -6.70
C ALA A 87 15.69 -0.56 -6.64
N ARG A 88 15.77 -1.90 -6.71
CA ARG A 88 14.61 -2.77 -6.57
C ARG A 88 14.07 -2.75 -5.14
N LEU A 89 14.94 -2.84 -4.14
CA LEU A 89 14.56 -2.75 -2.73
C LEU A 89 13.99 -1.37 -2.40
N ALA A 90 14.62 -0.30 -2.88
CA ALA A 90 14.10 1.06 -2.75
C ALA A 90 12.68 1.19 -3.31
N LYS A 91 12.44 0.69 -4.53
CA LYS A 91 11.11 0.74 -5.15
C LYS A 91 10.07 -0.04 -4.35
N GLN A 92 10.44 -1.21 -3.83
CA GLN A 92 9.54 -2.01 -2.98
C GLN A 92 9.20 -1.29 -1.68
N TYR A 93 10.18 -0.63 -1.05
CA TYR A 93 9.94 0.21 0.12
C TYR A 93 9.04 1.38 -0.23
N HIS A 94 9.32 2.09 -1.33
CA HIS A 94 8.56 3.25 -1.79
C HIS A 94 7.10 2.90 -2.09
N ILE A 95 6.83 1.72 -2.68
CA ILE A 95 5.47 1.20 -2.84
C ILE A 95 4.81 1.00 -1.46
N ALA A 96 5.48 0.31 -0.54
CA ALA A 96 4.92 0.04 0.79
C ALA A 96 4.66 1.32 1.60
N SER A 97 5.56 2.31 1.53
CA SER A 97 5.38 3.61 2.15
C SER A 97 4.23 4.39 1.52
N SER A 98 4.10 4.36 0.19
CA SER A 98 3.02 5.04 -0.52
C SER A 98 1.66 4.52 -0.09
N TRP A 99 1.48 3.19 -0.04
CA TRP A 99 0.25 2.58 0.47
C TRP A 99 -0.07 2.99 1.90
N PHE A 100 0.95 3.13 2.75
CA PHE A 100 0.74 3.54 4.13
C PHE A 100 0.36 5.02 4.25
N LEU A 101 1.04 5.90 3.52
CA LEU A 101 0.74 7.34 3.51
C LEU A 101 -0.66 7.62 2.97
N MET A 102 -1.03 6.97 1.86
CA MET A 102 -2.38 7.06 1.30
C MET A 102 -3.45 6.49 2.25
N LEU A 103 -3.12 5.48 3.07
CA LEU A 103 -4.04 4.97 4.09
C LEU A 103 -4.24 5.99 5.21
N LEU A 104 -3.18 6.66 5.67
CA LEU A 104 -3.29 7.70 6.69
C LEU A 104 -4.14 8.87 6.19
N GLU A 105 -3.98 9.27 4.94
CA GLU A 105 -4.81 10.29 4.31
C GLU A 105 -6.27 9.85 4.24
N LEU A 106 -6.55 8.61 3.81
CA LEU A 106 -7.91 8.09 3.78
C LEU A 106 -8.56 8.04 5.18
N ILE A 107 -7.81 7.61 6.20
CA ILE A 107 -8.27 7.63 7.60
C ILE A 107 -8.61 9.05 8.03
N GLN A 108 -7.75 10.01 7.71
CA GLN A 108 -7.97 11.42 8.06
C GLN A 108 -9.19 11.97 7.32
N PHE A 109 -9.33 11.69 6.03
CA PHE A 109 -10.46 12.09 5.22
C PHE A 109 -11.80 11.59 5.80
N LEU A 110 -11.89 10.32 6.21
CA LEU A 110 -13.11 9.75 6.79
C LEU A 110 -13.44 10.31 8.18
N LYS A 111 -12.44 10.78 8.92
CA LYS A 111 -12.63 11.48 10.21
C LYS A 111 -13.16 12.91 9.98
N ASP A 112 -12.60 13.60 9.00
CA ASP A 112 -12.98 14.98 8.67
C ASP A 112 -14.34 15.05 7.96
N HIS A 113 -14.74 13.96 7.29
CA HIS A 113 -16.01 13.84 6.58
C HIS A 113 -16.77 12.59 7.03
N PRO A 114 -17.31 12.55 8.26
CA PRO A 114 -18.05 11.39 8.75
C PRO A 114 -19.22 11.03 7.84
N ASN A 115 -19.28 9.77 7.43
CA ASN A 115 -20.35 9.23 6.61
C ASN A 115 -20.91 7.96 7.27
N LYS A 116 -22.21 7.71 7.13
CA LYS A 116 -22.87 6.46 7.56
C LYS A 116 -22.20 5.21 6.97
N ASP A 117 -21.54 5.34 5.83
CA ASP A 117 -20.88 4.23 5.14
C ASP A 117 -19.41 4.04 5.56
N ASN A 118 -18.89 4.80 6.54
CA ASN A 118 -17.49 4.72 6.99
C ASN A 118 -17.07 3.29 7.34
N GLU A 119 -17.87 2.56 8.13
CA GLU A 119 -17.56 1.16 8.48
C GLU A 119 -17.47 0.27 7.23
N THR A 120 -18.36 0.47 6.27
CA THR A 120 -18.37 -0.27 5.00
C THR A 120 -17.11 0.05 4.18
N ILE A 121 -16.73 1.33 4.09
CA ILE A 121 -15.52 1.79 3.40
C ILE A 121 -14.28 1.17 4.05
N GLU A 122 -14.20 1.21 5.38
CA GLU A 122 -13.11 0.60 6.14
C GLU A 122 -13.02 -0.91 5.85
N GLN A 123 -14.13 -1.63 5.91
CA GLN A 123 -14.17 -3.07 5.65
C GLN A 123 -13.77 -3.43 4.21
N LEU A 124 -14.16 -2.63 3.23
CA LEU A 124 -13.89 -2.90 1.81
C LEU A 124 -12.46 -2.53 1.40
N PHE A 125 -11.98 -1.36 1.79
CA PHE A 125 -10.74 -0.81 1.25
C PHE A 125 -9.53 -0.99 2.17
N PHE A 126 -9.68 -0.81 3.49
CA PHE A 126 -8.53 -0.80 4.40
C PHE A 126 -7.72 -2.10 4.36
N PRO A 127 -8.31 -3.31 4.23
CA PRO A 127 -7.49 -4.53 4.22
C PRO A 127 -6.44 -4.54 3.10
N TYR A 128 -6.70 -3.91 1.94
CA TYR A 128 -5.73 -3.83 0.84
C TYR A 128 -4.57 -2.92 1.21
N TYR A 129 -4.91 -1.70 1.62
CA TYR A 129 -3.94 -0.69 2.06
C TYR A 129 -3.08 -1.22 3.21
N ILE A 130 -3.70 -1.80 4.23
CA ILE A 130 -3.03 -2.39 5.40
C ILE A 130 -2.09 -3.52 4.95
N GLN A 131 -2.55 -4.46 4.13
CA GLN A 131 -1.71 -5.57 3.67
C GLN A 131 -0.43 -5.08 2.99
N HIS A 132 -0.51 -4.01 2.20
CA HIS A 132 0.65 -3.43 1.53
C HIS A 132 1.51 -2.58 2.48
N SER A 133 0.89 -1.83 3.40
CA SER A 133 1.56 -1.04 4.43
C SER A 133 2.40 -1.90 5.38
N LEU A 134 1.89 -3.08 5.75
CA LEU A 134 2.59 -4.01 6.64
C LEU A 134 3.90 -4.55 6.02
N LYS A 135 4.12 -4.43 4.71
CA LYS A 135 5.41 -4.77 4.09
C LYS A 135 6.54 -3.84 4.53
N LEU A 136 6.25 -2.67 5.11
CA LEU A 136 7.24 -1.85 5.81
C LEU A 136 7.98 -2.66 6.91
N PHE A 137 7.38 -3.75 7.40
CA PHE A 137 8.02 -4.69 8.32
C PHE A 137 9.18 -5.51 7.74
N ASP A 138 9.28 -5.61 6.43
CA ASP A 138 10.26 -6.47 5.76
C ASP A 138 11.57 -5.75 5.46
N PHE A 139 11.61 -4.41 5.56
CA PHE A 139 12.79 -3.61 5.27
C PHE A 139 13.66 -3.36 6.51
N LYS A 140 14.98 -3.38 6.31
CA LYS A 140 15.99 -3.09 7.35
C LYS A 140 16.09 -1.60 7.67
N HIS A 141 15.86 -0.75 6.68
CA HIS A 141 15.94 0.70 6.78
C HIS A 141 14.56 1.30 6.53
N ASP A 142 14.30 2.40 7.23
CA ASP A 142 13.05 3.16 7.15
C ASP A 142 13.36 4.64 6.94
N PRO A 143 13.81 5.04 5.74
CA PRO A 143 14.25 6.41 5.47
C PRO A 143 13.17 7.47 5.68
N LEU A 144 11.90 7.10 5.61
CA LEU A 144 10.76 8.00 5.85
C LEU A 144 10.25 7.96 7.30
N ASN A 145 10.86 7.16 8.18
CA ASN A 145 10.48 6.99 9.57
C ASN A 145 8.96 6.71 9.76
N LEU A 146 8.43 5.79 8.97
CA LEU A 146 7.00 5.45 8.92
C LEU A 146 6.64 4.31 9.88
N ILE A 147 7.59 3.47 10.27
CA ILE A 147 7.32 2.31 11.12
C ILE A 147 6.68 2.71 12.46
N PRO A 148 7.15 3.75 13.17
CA PRO A 148 6.52 4.16 14.43
C PRO A 148 5.06 4.61 14.23
N LYS A 149 4.74 5.18 13.07
CA LYS A 149 3.40 5.69 12.74
C LYS A 149 2.39 4.58 12.44
N LEU A 150 2.83 3.34 12.20
CA LEU A 150 1.94 2.20 11.93
C LEU A 150 0.97 1.90 13.09
N GLN A 151 1.21 2.40 14.30
CA GLN A 151 0.25 2.29 15.39
C GLN A 151 -1.12 2.90 15.03
N ALA A 152 -1.15 3.92 14.16
CA ALA A 152 -2.38 4.57 13.72
C ALA A 152 -3.36 3.61 13.03
N ILE A 153 -2.87 2.50 12.45
CA ILE A 153 -3.71 1.51 11.77
C ILE A 153 -4.11 0.34 12.66
N GLU A 154 -3.63 0.27 13.91
CA GLU A 154 -3.94 -0.81 14.85
C GLU A 154 -5.44 -1.05 15.06
N PRO A 155 -6.29 -0.01 15.23
CA PRO A 155 -7.73 -0.20 15.46
C PRO A 155 -8.44 -0.95 14.33
N TYR A 156 -7.90 -0.85 13.10
CA TYR A 156 -8.50 -1.44 11.91
C TYR A 156 -8.02 -2.86 11.60
N LEU A 157 -7.16 -3.44 12.47
CA LEU A 157 -6.63 -4.79 12.29
C LEU A 157 -7.56 -5.84 12.92
N LYS A 158 -8.12 -6.75 12.10
CA LYS A 158 -8.95 -7.88 12.57
C LYS A 158 -8.34 -8.73 13.69
N LYS A 159 -7.00 -8.86 13.73
CA LYS A 159 -6.27 -9.66 14.72
C LYS A 159 -5.19 -8.86 15.46
N GLY A 160 -5.24 -7.53 15.38
CA GLY A 160 -4.18 -6.66 15.87
C GLY A 160 -2.81 -6.93 15.22
N PHE A 161 -1.79 -6.23 15.71
CA PHE A 161 -0.42 -6.53 15.34
C PHE A 161 0.09 -7.82 16.01
N LYS A 162 0.82 -8.65 15.26
CA LYS A 162 1.61 -9.74 15.87
C LYS A 162 2.56 -9.15 16.92
N TYR A 163 2.84 -9.89 17.99
CA TYR A 163 3.74 -9.46 19.06
C TYR A 163 5.05 -8.85 18.54
N ARG A 164 5.69 -9.49 17.55
CA ARG A 164 6.92 -8.97 16.92
C ARG A 164 6.75 -7.59 16.27
N HIS A 165 5.61 -7.33 15.63
CA HIS A 165 5.32 -6.04 15.02
C HIS A 165 5.06 -4.98 16.08
N LYS A 166 4.30 -5.31 17.14
CA LYS A 166 4.13 -4.44 18.32
C LYS A 166 5.48 -4.09 18.93
N LEU A 167 6.32 -5.09 19.17
CA LEU A 167 7.65 -4.91 19.76
C LEU A 167 8.54 -4.00 18.89
N ARG A 168 8.43 -4.09 17.56
CA ARG A 168 9.18 -3.21 16.66
C ARG A 168 8.74 -1.75 16.73
N ILE A 169 7.46 -1.50 17.02
CA ILE A 169 6.90 -0.15 17.23
C ILE A 169 7.25 0.36 18.64
N THR A 170 6.96 -0.43 19.68
CA THR A 170 7.03 0.02 21.08
C THR A 170 8.43 -0.04 21.69
N ASN A 171 9.27 -0.99 21.26
CA ASN A 171 10.62 -1.14 21.78
C ASN A 171 11.58 -1.65 20.69
N PRO A 172 11.99 -0.79 19.74
CA PRO A 172 12.84 -1.18 18.62
C PRO A 172 14.21 -1.74 19.08
N LYS A 173 14.74 -1.30 20.23
CA LYS A 173 15.99 -1.85 20.81
C LYS A 173 15.82 -3.32 21.20
N LYS A 174 14.75 -3.66 21.94
CA LYS A 174 14.42 -5.03 22.33
C LYS A 174 14.08 -5.91 21.13
N TYR A 175 13.40 -5.37 20.12
CA TYR A 175 13.17 -6.06 18.86
C TYR A 175 14.48 -6.45 18.16
N LYS A 176 15.45 -5.53 18.08
CA LYS A 176 16.77 -5.79 17.49
C LYS A 176 17.53 -6.86 18.26
N LEU A 177 17.47 -6.85 19.60
CA LEU A 177 18.08 -7.84 20.47
C LEU A 177 17.49 -9.25 20.26
N LEU A 178 16.16 -9.37 20.15
CA LEU A 178 15.46 -10.64 19.93
C LEU A 178 15.45 -11.09 18.46
N GLY A 179 16.00 -10.28 17.55
CA GLY A 179 16.07 -10.56 16.12
C GLY A 179 16.59 -11.96 15.75
N PRO A 180 17.70 -12.45 16.35
CA PRO A 180 18.21 -13.80 16.09
C PRO A 180 17.20 -14.90 16.44
N LEU A 181 16.48 -14.78 17.55
CA LEU A 181 15.46 -15.74 17.96
C LEU A 181 14.28 -15.78 16.98
N PHE A 182 13.84 -14.61 16.50
CA PHE A 182 12.82 -14.54 15.46
C PHE A 182 13.28 -15.21 14.16
N SER A 183 14.54 -15.01 13.77
CA SER A 183 15.12 -15.65 12.58
C SER A 183 15.15 -17.17 12.71
N ILE A 184 15.53 -17.71 13.87
CA ILE A 184 15.54 -19.16 14.13
C ILE A 184 14.11 -19.72 14.04
N TYR A 185 13.15 -19.05 14.69
CA TYR A 185 11.75 -19.45 14.63
C TYR A 185 11.21 -19.48 13.20
N ASP A 186 11.48 -18.43 12.42
CA ASP A 186 11.02 -18.34 11.02
C ASP A 186 11.67 -19.43 10.14
N SER A 187 12.94 -19.79 10.38
CA SER A 187 13.61 -20.92 9.71
C SER A 187 12.94 -22.26 10.02
N ILE A 188 12.67 -22.56 11.30
CA ILE A 188 11.98 -23.79 11.72
C ILE A 188 10.59 -23.85 11.07
N LYS A 189 9.83 -22.75 11.12
CA LYS A 189 8.52 -22.61 10.46
C LYS A 189 8.58 -22.85 8.95
N SER A 190 9.65 -22.40 8.29
CA SER A 190 9.86 -22.59 6.86
C SER A 190 10.05 -24.08 6.53
N ILE A 191 10.90 -24.77 7.29
CA ILE A 191 11.14 -26.22 7.16
C ILE A 191 9.83 -26.99 7.39
N GLU A 192 9.11 -26.70 8.46
CA GLU A 192 7.83 -27.30 8.79
C GLU A 192 6.81 -27.18 7.64
N ARG A 193 6.71 -25.99 7.03
CA ARG A 193 5.83 -25.76 5.87
C ARG A 193 6.28 -26.53 4.63
N GLY A 194 7.59 -26.66 4.42
CA GLY A 194 8.17 -27.48 3.36
C GLY A 194 7.75 -28.95 3.49
N ILE A 195 7.92 -29.52 4.68
CA ILE A 195 7.52 -30.89 5.00
C ILE A 195 6.01 -31.09 4.78
N ARG A 196 5.15 -30.19 5.29
CA ARG A 196 3.70 -30.29 5.10
C ARG A 196 3.29 -30.28 3.62
N LYS A 197 3.92 -29.45 2.79
CA LYS A 197 3.65 -29.42 1.35
C LYS A 197 4.07 -30.72 0.66
N TYR A 198 5.20 -31.30 1.06
CA TYR A 198 5.69 -32.57 0.51
C TYR A 198 4.76 -33.73 0.89
N VAL A 199 4.43 -33.86 2.18
CA VAL A 199 3.50 -34.88 2.69
C VAL A 199 2.09 -34.72 2.11
N GLY A 200 1.62 -33.48 1.93
CA GLY A 200 0.32 -33.20 1.32
C GLY A 200 0.23 -33.48 -0.18
N LYS A 201 1.37 -33.44 -0.91
CA LYS A 201 1.45 -33.83 -2.32
C LYS A 201 1.45 -35.35 -2.50
N ASN A 202 2.06 -36.10 -1.59
CA ASN A 202 2.09 -37.57 -1.64
C ASN A 202 0.79 -38.24 -1.15
N LYS A 203 -0.25 -37.47 -0.85
CA LYS A 203 -1.59 -37.94 -0.49
C LYS A 203 -2.64 -37.75 -1.61
N ARG A 204 -2.21 -37.43 -2.84
CA ARG A 204 -3.05 -37.36 -4.03
C ARG A 204 -2.62 -38.39 -5.06
#